data_AF-A0A8T6DN06-F1
#
_entry.id   AF-A0A8T6DN06-F1
#
_cell.length_a   1.000
_cell.length_b   1.000
_cell.length_c   1.000
_cell.angle_alpha   90.00
_cell.angle_beta   90.00
_cell.angle_gamma   90.00
#
_symmetry.space_group_name_H-M   'P 1'
#
loop_
_entity.id
_entity.type
_entity.pdbx_description
1 polymer ?
#
loop_
_entity_poly.entity_id
_entity_poly.type
_entity_poly.pdbx_seq_one_letter_code
_entity_poly.pdbx_strand_id
1 'polypeptide(L)'
;MAGFTHNIFIGRVLGKLGQTEERGWPETQFKVRVLDTLKGEVQGDVTVNQQGGIRSSDNSVYRREGDLNLLEPGKTYLFATRYYDVEDWHTVMPGYGNLEIKDSKDLSDIEVLSSSHSVQLKARFSDAITNEIPYNPAH
;
A
#
# COMPACT_ATOMS: atom_id res chain seq x y z
N MET A 1 0.42 0.02 14.49
CA MET A 1 0.79 -0.19 13.07
C MET A 1 2.02 0.62 12.72
N ALA A 2 2.04 1.91 13.07
CA ALA A 2 3.22 2.74 12.87
C ALA A 2 4.48 2.21 13.54
N GLY A 3 4.42 1.59 14.73
CA GLY A 3 5.58 0.96 15.37
C GLY A 3 6.18 -0.25 14.63
N PHE A 4 5.43 -0.89 13.71
CA PHE A 4 5.83 -2.12 13.01
C PHE A 4 6.03 -1.95 11.50
N THR A 5 5.70 -0.77 10.95
CA THR A 5 5.89 -0.43 9.54
C THR A 5 7.14 0.42 9.38
N HIS A 6 8.02 0.03 8.46
CA HIS A 6 9.21 0.80 8.14
C HIS A 6 8.84 2.10 7.44
N ASN A 7 7.89 2.02 6.50
CA ASN A 7 7.54 3.14 5.64
C ASN A 7 6.03 3.36 5.58
N ILE A 8 5.62 4.63 5.64
CA ILE A 8 4.24 5.07 5.40
C ILE A 8 4.29 6.20 4.37
N PHE A 9 3.63 6.01 3.24
CA PHE A 9 3.67 6.97 2.12
C PHE A 9 2.38 6.91 1.30
N ILE A 10 2.08 8.00 0.59
CA ILE A 10 1.03 8.05 -0.42
C ILE A 10 1.67 7.75 -1.78
N GLY A 11 1.08 6.84 -2.54
CA GLY A 11 1.59 6.49 -3.86
C GLY A 11 0.51 6.15 -4.86
N ARG A 12 0.79 6.45 -6.13
CA ARG A 12 -0.06 6.11 -7.27
C ARG A 12 0.43 4.84 -7.94
N VAL A 13 -0.46 3.88 -8.14
CA VAL A 13 -0.14 2.63 -8.82
C VAL A 13 -0.03 2.89 -10.32
N LEU A 14 1.16 2.72 -10.88
CA LEU A 14 1.42 2.90 -12.31
C LEU A 14 1.06 1.64 -13.11
N GLY A 15 1.25 0.46 -12.53
CA GLY A 15 0.96 -0.81 -13.21
C GLY A 15 1.35 -2.05 -12.40
N LYS A 16 0.85 -3.21 -12.83
CA LYS A 16 1.30 -4.52 -12.34
C LYS A 16 2.61 -4.90 -13.03
N LEU A 17 3.61 -5.29 -12.24
CA LEU A 17 4.91 -5.74 -12.72
C LEU A 17 4.93 -7.25 -12.94
N GLY A 18 4.30 -8.01 -12.03
CA GLY A 18 4.37 -9.46 -12.04
C GLY A 18 3.72 -10.07 -10.81
N GLN A 19 3.97 -11.36 -10.63
CA GLN A 19 3.56 -12.11 -9.45
C GLN A 19 4.57 -13.23 -9.18
N THR A 20 4.80 -13.55 -7.91
CA THR A 20 5.55 -14.72 -7.45
C THR A 20 4.65 -15.60 -6.55
N GLU A 21 5.02 -16.88 -6.43
CA GLU A 21 4.41 -17.86 -5.53
C GLU A 21 5.45 -18.61 -4.70
N GLU A 22 6.68 -18.11 -4.62
CA GLU A 22 7.82 -18.78 -3.96
C GLU A 22 7.59 -19.09 -2.48
N ARG A 23 6.74 -18.30 -1.81
CA ARG A 23 6.37 -18.50 -0.40
C ARG A 23 5.16 -19.41 -0.20
N GLY A 24 4.67 -20.07 -1.27
CA GLY A 24 3.51 -20.98 -1.23
C GLY A 24 2.14 -20.31 -1.38
N TRP A 25 2.12 -19.00 -1.59
CA TRP A 25 0.93 -18.23 -1.92
C TRP A 25 1.26 -17.11 -2.92
N PRO A 26 0.29 -16.66 -3.74
CA PRO A 26 0.49 -15.55 -4.65
C PRO A 26 0.86 -14.24 -3.94
N GLU A 27 1.87 -13.57 -4.47
CA GLU A 27 2.26 -12.20 -4.13
C GLU A 27 2.41 -11.40 -5.43
N THR A 28 1.64 -10.33 -5.58
CA THR A 28 1.63 -9.49 -6.78
C THR A 28 2.46 -8.23 -6.57
N GLN A 29 3.35 -7.92 -7.52
CA GLN A 29 4.20 -6.74 -7.49
C GLN A 29 3.64 -5.64 -8.38
N PHE A 30 3.67 -4.41 -7.89
CA PHE A 30 3.19 -3.22 -8.57
C PHE A 30 4.26 -2.14 -8.58
N LYS A 31 4.33 -1.40 -9.70
CA LYS A 31 5.10 -0.16 -9.78
C LYS A 31 4.26 0.96 -9.20
N VAL A 32 4.81 1.68 -8.22
CA VAL A 32 4.11 2.77 -7.53
C VAL A 32 4.99 4.02 -7.53
N ARG A 33 4.43 5.14 -7.97
CA ARG A 33 5.06 6.46 -7.82
C ARG A 33 4.71 7.03 -6.45
N VAL A 34 5.72 7.32 -5.65
CA VAL A 34 5.57 7.99 -4.36
C VAL A 34 5.26 9.46 -4.58
N LEU A 35 4.17 9.93 -3.96
CA LEU A 35 3.73 11.32 -4.02
C LEU A 35 4.09 12.10 -2.75
N ASP A 36 4.03 11.43 -1.60
CA ASP A 36 4.28 12.02 -0.29
C ASP A 36 4.68 10.93 0.71
N THR A 37 5.59 11.23 1.63
CA THR A 37 6.11 10.26 2.61
C THR A 37 5.90 10.78 4.01
N LEU A 38 5.15 10.01 4.82
CA LEU A 38 4.80 10.36 6.19
C LEU A 38 5.77 9.73 7.20
N LYS A 39 6.35 8.58 6.86
CA LYS A 39 7.34 7.88 7.69
C LYS A 39 8.34 7.14 6.80
N GLY A 40 9.62 7.24 7.15
CA GLY A 40 10.73 6.68 6.37
C GLY A 40 11.23 7.63 5.30
N GLU A 41 11.99 7.13 4.33
CA GLU A 41 12.69 7.95 3.32
C GLU A 41 12.36 7.52 1.87
N VAL A 42 11.25 6.82 1.68
CA VAL A 42 10.84 6.31 0.35
C VAL A 42 10.51 7.46 -0.59
N GLN A 43 11.03 7.43 -1.82
CA GLN A 43 10.79 8.44 -2.85
C GLN A 43 10.86 7.82 -4.26
N GLY A 44 10.37 8.55 -5.26
CA GLY A 44 10.43 8.12 -6.66
C GLY A 44 9.48 6.97 -6.99
N ASP A 45 9.85 6.16 -7.98
CA ASP A 45 9.05 5.01 -8.39
C ASP A 45 9.56 3.72 -7.74
N VAL A 46 8.79 3.13 -6.83
CA VAL A 46 9.17 1.93 -6.05
C VAL A 46 8.35 0.70 -6.43
N THR A 47 8.81 -0.47 -6.00
CA THR A 47 8.06 -1.72 -6.11
C THR A 47 7.30 -1.99 -4.82
N VAL A 48 5.98 -2.07 -4.92
CA VAL A 48 5.09 -2.48 -3.82
C VAL A 48 4.65 -3.91 -4.03
N ASN A 49 4.89 -4.76 -3.03
CA ASN A 49 4.50 -6.15 -2.99
C ASN A 49 3.22 -6.32 -2.16
N GLN A 50 2.23 -7.04 -2.68
CA GLN A 50 0.97 -7.33 -1.98
C GLN A 50 0.71 -8.84 -1.99
N GLN A 51 0.41 -9.41 -0.83
CA GLN A 51 -0.09 -10.78 -0.76
C GLN A 51 -1.47 -10.87 -1.43
N GLY A 52 -1.62 -11.78 -2.40
CA GLY A 52 -2.79 -11.87 -3.26
C GLY A 52 -2.40 -12.01 -4.72
N GLY A 53 -3.32 -12.54 -5.52
CA GLY A 53 -3.04 -12.79 -6.93
C GLY A 53 -3.86 -13.95 -7.49
N ILE A 54 -3.31 -14.60 -8.51
CA ILE A 54 -3.88 -15.77 -9.18
C ILE A 54 -3.00 -16.98 -8.84
N ARG A 55 -3.56 -18.05 -8.26
CA ARG A 55 -2.81 -19.29 -8.01
C ARG A 55 -2.43 -19.96 -9.32
N SER A 56 -1.17 -20.33 -9.45
CA SER A 56 -0.63 -21.01 -10.62
C SER A 56 -1.12 -22.45 -10.73
N SER A 57 -1.54 -23.06 -9.62
CA SER A 57 -2.03 -24.45 -9.57
C SER A 57 -3.38 -24.65 -10.25
N ASP A 58 -4.28 -23.68 -10.14
CA ASP A 58 -5.69 -23.83 -10.55
C ASP A 58 -6.32 -22.57 -11.15
N ASN A 59 -5.51 -21.52 -11.38
CA ASN A 59 -5.94 -20.20 -11.83
C ASN A 59 -6.99 -19.52 -10.94
N SER A 60 -7.14 -19.96 -9.69
CA SER A 60 -8.07 -19.35 -8.74
C SER A 60 -7.52 -18.03 -8.19
N VAL A 61 -8.42 -17.09 -7.87
CA VAL A 61 -8.02 -15.84 -7.22
C VAL A 61 -7.73 -16.11 -5.75
N TYR A 62 -6.51 -15.81 -5.33
CA TYR A 62 -6.12 -15.81 -3.92
C TYR A 62 -6.20 -14.41 -3.34
N ARG A 63 -6.90 -14.29 -2.23
CA ARG A 63 -6.93 -13.08 -1.39
C ARG A 63 -6.67 -13.52 0.05
N ARG A 64 -5.83 -12.75 0.75
CA ARG A 64 -5.67 -12.96 2.18
C ARG A 64 -6.93 -12.47 2.89
N GLU A 65 -7.34 -13.18 3.93
CA GLU A 65 -8.47 -12.77 4.76
C GLU A 65 -8.21 -11.37 5.35
N GLY A 66 -9.16 -10.45 5.17
CA GLY A 66 -9.04 -9.04 5.56
C GLY A 66 -8.53 -8.08 4.47
N ASP A 67 -7.95 -8.58 3.37
CA ASP A 67 -7.54 -7.75 2.24
C ASP A 67 -8.69 -7.62 1.23
N LEU A 68 -9.25 -6.41 1.15
CA LEU A 68 -10.51 -6.19 0.44
C LEU A 68 -10.35 -6.30 -1.08
N ASN A 69 -9.21 -5.93 -1.66
CA ASN A 69 -8.90 -6.08 -3.11
C ASN A 69 -7.40 -5.95 -3.41
N LEU A 70 -6.99 -6.44 -4.60
CA LEU A 70 -5.68 -6.14 -5.17
C LEU A 70 -5.56 -4.64 -5.50
N LEU A 71 -4.33 -4.12 -5.47
CA LEU A 71 -4.05 -2.77 -5.96
C LEU A 71 -4.42 -2.63 -7.44
N GLU A 72 -4.98 -1.47 -7.81
CA GLU A 72 -5.41 -1.21 -9.18
C GLU A 72 -4.61 -0.08 -9.83
N PRO A 73 -4.13 -0.25 -11.07
CA PRO A 73 -3.47 0.82 -11.83
C PRO A 73 -4.33 2.09 -11.96
N GLY A 74 -3.70 3.25 -11.83
CA GLY A 74 -4.32 4.57 -11.87
C GLY A 74 -4.87 5.05 -10.53
N LYS A 75 -5.13 4.14 -9.57
CA LYS A 75 -5.58 4.52 -8.23
C LYS A 75 -4.41 4.96 -7.34
N THR A 76 -4.72 5.80 -6.35
CA THR A 76 -3.77 6.26 -5.35
C THR A 76 -4.14 5.72 -3.98
N TYR A 77 -3.14 5.32 -3.21
CA TYR A 77 -3.32 4.72 -1.89
C TYR A 77 -2.35 5.33 -0.88
N LEU A 78 -2.75 5.35 0.39
CA LEU A 78 -1.82 5.40 1.50
C LEU A 78 -1.33 3.98 1.78
N PHE A 79 -0.03 3.79 1.68
CA PHE A 79 0.68 2.55 1.90
C PHE A 79 1.35 2.55 3.27
N ALA A 80 1.12 1.49 4.05
CA ALA A 80 1.90 1.17 5.24
C ALA A 80 2.61 -0.16 4.99
N THR A 81 3.94 -0.11 4.89
CA THR A 81 4.75 -1.20 4.36
C THR A 81 5.91 -1.58 5.27
N ARG A 82 6.35 -2.83 5.12
CA ARG A 82 7.66 -3.28 5.56
C ARG A 82 8.56 -3.41 4.35
N TYR A 83 9.71 -2.76 4.41
CA TYR A 83 10.77 -2.96 3.42
C TYR A 83 11.48 -4.29 3.68
N TYR A 84 11.78 -5.02 2.60
CA TYR A 84 12.51 -6.28 2.65
C TYR A 84 13.79 -6.18 1.81
N ASP A 85 14.93 -6.02 2.49
CA ASP A 85 16.22 -5.66 1.87
C ASP A 85 16.67 -6.64 0.79
N VAL A 86 16.32 -7.93 0.92
CA VAL A 86 16.78 -9.00 0.01
C VAL A 86 16.10 -8.90 -1.37
N GLU A 87 14.84 -8.50 -1.41
CA GLU A 87 14.03 -8.42 -2.65
C GLU A 87 13.90 -6.98 -3.17
N ASP A 88 14.34 -5.99 -2.39
CA ASP A 88 14.20 -4.54 -2.68
C ASP A 88 12.74 -4.09 -2.87
N TRP A 89 11.79 -4.74 -2.17
CA TRP A 89 10.35 -4.42 -2.28
C TRP A 89 9.75 -3.94 -0.95
N HIS A 90 8.72 -3.09 -1.10
CA HIS A 90 7.87 -2.63 -0.01
C HIS A 90 6.63 -3.54 0.10
N THR A 91 6.61 -4.43 1.09
CA THR A 91 5.47 -5.33 1.30
C THR A 91 4.37 -4.65 2.12
N VAL A 92 3.16 -4.60 1.56
CA VAL A 92 1.95 -4.10 2.21
C VAL A 92 1.64 -4.90 3.47
N MET A 93 1.37 -4.21 4.58
CA MET A 93 0.89 -4.88 5.79
C MET A 93 -0.50 -5.49 5.55
N PRO A 94 -0.72 -6.79 5.81
CA PRO A 94 -2.00 -7.42 5.54
C PRO A 94 -3.16 -6.80 6.35
N GLY A 95 -4.33 -6.69 5.72
CA GLY A 95 -5.59 -6.23 6.29
C GLY A 95 -5.77 -4.71 6.39
N TYR A 96 -4.69 -3.93 6.30
CA TYR A 96 -4.73 -2.49 6.62
C TYR A 96 -3.60 -1.65 6.00
N GLY A 97 -2.70 -2.25 5.24
CA GLY A 97 -1.52 -1.58 4.69
C GLY A 97 -1.76 -0.78 3.42
N ASN A 98 -2.98 -0.78 2.87
CA ASN A 98 -3.33 -0.09 1.63
C ASN A 98 -4.72 0.53 1.73
N LEU A 99 -4.77 1.85 1.96
CA LEU A 99 -6.01 2.61 2.04
C LEU A 99 -6.18 3.45 0.78
N GLU A 100 -7.21 3.16 -0.02
CA GLU A 100 -7.48 3.91 -1.25
C GLU A 100 -7.82 5.37 -0.93
N ILE A 101 -7.18 6.31 -1.62
CA ILE A 101 -7.63 7.69 -1.66
C ILE A 101 -8.75 7.76 -2.71
N LYS A 102 -9.98 7.80 -2.23
CA LYS A 102 -11.20 7.96 -3.04
C LYS A 102 -11.07 9.06 -4.10
N ASP A 103 -11.66 8.79 -5.26
CA ASP A 103 -11.79 9.70 -6.40
C ASP A 103 -10.44 10.23 -6.95
N SER A 104 -9.34 9.53 -6.69
CA SER A 104 -7.99 9.95 -7.08
C SER A 104 -7.58 9.61 -8.51
N LYS A 105 -8.40 8.84 -9.24
CA LYS A 105 -8.02 8.25 -10.54
C LYS A 105 -7.82 9.30 -11.63
N ASP A 106 -8.61 10.38 -11.59
CA ASP A 106 -8.62 11.44 -12.61
C ASP A 106 -8.00 12.75 -12.10
N LEU A 107 -7.51 12.77 -10.86
CA LEU A 107 -6.90 13.94 -10.24
C LEU A 107 -5.40 14.00 -10.55
N SER A 108 -4.83 15.20 -10.64
CA SER A 108 -3.38 15.39 -10.61
C SER A 108 -2.82 15.03 -9.22
N ASP A 109 -1.50 14.79 -9.15
CA ASP A 109 -0.84 14.43 -7.89
C ASP A 109 -1.07 15.50 -6.79
N ILE A 110 -1.06 16.79 -7.17
CA ILE A 110 -1.33 17.91 -6.26
C ILE A 110 -2.77 17.88 -5.74
N GLU A 111 -3.74 17.68 -6.63
CA GLU A 111 -5.16 17.60 -6.25
C GLU A 111 -5.40 16.42 -5.30
N VAL A 112 -4.79 15.27 -5.57
CA VAL A 112 -4.86 14.11 -4.66
C VAL A 112 -4.32 14.46 -3.28
N LEU A 113 -3.12 15.07 -3.20
CA LEU A 113 -2.47 15.40 -1.93
C LEU A 113 -3.22 16.46 -1.12
N SER A 114 -3.97 17.34 -1.80
CA SER A 114 -4.81 18.38 -1.20
C SER A 114 -6.25 17.94 -0.89
N SER A 115 -6.68 16.79 -1.40
CA SER A 115 -8.05 16.29 -1.21
C SER A 115 -8.39 16.07 0.26
N SER A 116 -9.65 16.35 0.63
CA SER A 116 -10.13 16.18 2.02
C SER A 116 -9.86 14.77 2.56
N HIS A 117 -10.01 13.74 1.73
CA HIS A 117 -9.77 12.36 2.14
C HIS A 117 -8.28 12.09 2.40
N SER A 118 -7.39 12.56 1.51
CA SER A 118 -5.94 12.46 1.70
C SER A 118 -5.50 13.18 2.98
N VAL A 119 -5.98 14.42 3.21
CA VAL A 119 -5.66 15.20 4.41
C VAL A 119 -6.11 14.46 5.68
N GLN A 120 -7.33 13.91 5.70
CA GLN A 120 -7.84 13.16 6.85
C GLN A 120 -7.02 11.88 7.12
N LEU A 121 -6.68 11.12 6.07
CA LEU A 121 -5.84 9.93 6.20
C LEU A 121 -4.45 10.27 6.71
N LYS A 122 -3.84 11.35 6.19
CA LYS A 122 -2.54 11.82 6.66
C LYS A 122 -2.56 12.19 8.14
N ALA A 123 -3.53 12.98 8.57
CA ALA A 123 -3.68 13.36 9.98
C ALA A 123 -3.79 12.14 10.89
N ARG A 124 -4.68 11.20 10.54
CA ARG A 124 -4.90 9.96 11.30
C ARG A 124 -3.62 9.13 11.45
N PHE A 125 -2.84 8.99 10.38
CA PHE A 125 -1.61 8.21 10.41
C PHE A 125 -0.48 8.93 11.12
N SER A 126 -0.35 10.25 10.98
CA SER A 126 0.59 11.07 11.75
C SER A 126 0.33 10.96 13.27
N ASP A 127 -0.94 10.96 13.68
CA ASP A 127 -1.33 10.75 15.07
C ASP A 127 -0.97 9.34 15.56
N ALA A 128 -1.22 8.32 14.73
CA ALA A 128 -0.88 6.93 15.05
C ALA A 128 0.64 6.67 15.10
N ILE A 129 1.43 7.40 14.29
CA ILE A 129 2.89 7.39 14.31
C ILE A 129 3.41 8.01 15.61
N THR A 130 2.93 9.20 15.94
CA THR A 130 3.39 9.96 17.12
C THR A 130 3.10 9.25 18.43
N ASN A 131 1.97 8.54 18.51
CA ASN A 131 1.56 7.86 19.74
C ASN A 131 1.95 6.37 19.80
N GLU A 132 2.61 5.83 18.77
CA GLU A 132 2.94 4.40 18.60
C GLU A 132 1.76 3.41 18.75
N ILE A 133 0.51 3.90 18.76
CA ILE A 133 -0.67 3.08 19.06
C ILE A 133 -0.96 2.11 17.89
N PRO A 134 -1.21 0.81 18.17
CA PRO A 134 -1.79 -0.11 17.19
C PRO A 134 -3.16 0.39 16.72
N TYR A 135 -3.31 0.62 15.41
CA TYR A 135 -4.60 0.99 14.83
C TYR A 135 -5.62 -0.15 15.01
N ASN A 136 -6.81 0.17 15.55
CA ASN A 136 -7.95 -0.74 15.67
C ASN A 136 -9.01 -0.34 14.61
N PRO A 137 -9.37 -1.22 13.65
CA PRO A 137 -10.33 -0.90 12.59
C PRO A 137 -11.79 -0.85 13.06
N ALA A 138 -12.09 -1.19 14.32
CA ALA A 138 -13.43 -1.07 14.88
C ALA A 138 -13.59 0.27 15.59
N HIS A 139 -13.98 1.32 14.85
CA HIS A 139 -14.85 2.42 15.28
C HIS A 139 -15.30 3.22 14.05
#